data_AF-A0A8J3H7S4-F1
#
_entry.id   AF-A0A8J3H7S4-F1
#
_cell.length_a   1.000
_cell.length_b   1.000
_cell.length_c   1.000
_cell.angle_alpha   90.00
_cell.angle_beta   90.00
_cell.angle_gamma   90.00
#
_symmetry.space_group_name_H-M   'P 1'
#
loop_
_entity.id
_entity.type
_entity.pdbx_description
1 polymer ?
#
loop_
_entity_poly.entity_id
_entity_poly.type
_entity_poly.pdbx_seq_one_letter_code
_entity_poly.pdbx_strand_id
1 'polypeptide(L)'
;MKPMKLTTLAAVAAIAAPGMLWALTEADTDGDGMVSLAELQSVLPMITEEAFTQMDVNADGGLDADEIAMAQSAGLLPANEG
;
A
#
# COMPACT_ATOMS: atom_id res chain seq x y z
N MET A 1 32.70 1.86 -1.29
CA MET A 1 31.25 2.04 -1.50
C MET A 1 30.55 1.26 -0.39
N LYS A 2 29.88 1.93 0.56
CA LYS A 2 29.27 1.26 1.72
C LYS A 2 27.92 0.67 1.32
N PRO A 3 27.57 -0.56 1.76
CA PRO A 3 26.26 -1.16 1.46
C PRO A 3 25.17 -0.42 2.23
N MET A 4 24.12 0.03 1.54
CA MET A 4 22.90 0.54 2.16
C MET A 4 22.19 -0.64 2.83
N LYS A 5 22.33 -0.70 4.16
CA LYS A 5 21.51 -1.56 4.99
C LYS A 5 20.15 -0.87 5.11
N LEU A 6 19.16 -1.35 4.36
CA LEU A 6 17.77 -1.04 4.64
C LEU A 6 17.42 -1.83 5.90
N THR A 7 17.51 -1.14 7.03
CA THR A 7 17.17 -1.68 8.35
C THR A 7 15.68 -1.98 8.34
N THR A 8 15.31 -3.26 8.24
CA THR A 8 13.94 -3.76 8.37
C THR A 8 13.30 -3.19 9.63
N LEU A 9 12.41 -2.20 9.46
CA LEU A 9 11.45 -1.82 10.48
C LEU A 9 10.34 -2.86 10.37
N ALA A 10 10.32 -3.83 11.29
CA ALA A 10 9.20 -4.74 11.42
C ALA A 10 7.96 -3.89 11.76
N ALA A 11 7.08 -3.70 10.77
CA ALA A 11 5.80 -3.04 10.99
C ALA A 11 4.98 -3.93 11.93
N VAL A 12 4.66 -3.36 13.10
CA VAL A 12 3.78 -3.97 14.08
C VAL A 12 2.39 -4.00 13.47
N ALA A 13 1.87 -5.20 13.20
CA ALA A 13 0.49 -5.40 12.76
C ALA A 13 -0.47 -4.73 13.76
N ALA A 14 -1.03 -3.58 13.38
CA ALA A 14 -1.90 -2.77 14.21
C ALA A 14 -3.33 -2.75 13.64
N ILE A 15 -4.22 -3.42 14.38
CA ILE A 15 -5.65 -3.11 14.59
C ILE A 15 -6.30 -2.29 13.46
N ALA A 16 -6.91 -2.98 12.50
CA ALA A 16 -7.69 -2.38 11.42
C ALA A 16 -8.78 -1.45 11.97
N ALA A 17 -8.66 -0.15 11.69
CA ALA A 17 -9.72 0.82 11.93
C ALA A 17 -10.80 0.69 10.83
N PRO A 18 -12.11 0.76 11.17
CA PRO A 18 -13.20 0.43 10.24
C PRO A 18 -13.39 1.39 9.05
N GLY A 19 -12.73 2.55 9.02
CA GLY A 19 -12.73 3.45 7.86
C GLY A 19 -11.65 3.13 6.80
N MET A 20 -10.67 2.28 7.15
CA MET A 20 -9.49 1.98 6.34
C MET A 20 -9.72 0.85 5.32
N LEU A 21 -10.86 0.17 5.39
CA LEU A 21 -11.15 -1.03 4.60
C LEU A 21 -11.60 -0.72 3.16
N TRP A 22 -12.14 0.47 2.89
CA TRP A 22 -12.77 0.76 1.60
C TRP A 22 -11.77 0.90 0.44
N ALA A 23 -10.63 1.56 0.67
CA ALA A 23 -9.61 1.71 -0.37
C ALA A 23 -8.90 0.40 -0.70
N LEU A 24 -8.78 -0.50 0.28
CA LEU A 24 -8.38 -1.89 0.04
C LEU A 24 -9.46 -2.57 -0.79
N THR A 25 -10.73 -2.53 -0.37
CA THR A 25 -11.82 -3.27 -1.03
C THR A 25 -12.06 -2.86 -2.50
N GLU A 26 -11.77 -1.61 -2.88
CA GLU A 26 -11.91 -1.17 -4.28
C GLU A 26 -10.74 -1.62 -5.17
N ALA A 27 -9.54 -1.81 -4.63
CA ALA A 27 -8.37 -2.22 -5.37
C ALA A 27 -8.09 -3.73 -5.25
N ASP A 28 -8.14 -4.28 -4.03
CA ASP A 28 -8.06 -5.70 -3.67
C ASP A 28 -9.27 -6.45 -4.23
N THR A 29 -9.08 -6.95 -5.45
CA THR A 29 -10.11 -7.64 -6.23
C THR A 29 -10.12 -9.13 -5.91
N ASP A 30 -8.99 -9.70 -5.50
CA ASP A 30 -8.87 -11.10 -5.08
C ASP A 30 -9.35 -11.32 -3.62
N GLY A 31 -9.37 -10.27 -2.81
CA GLY A 31 -9.82 -10.28 -1.42
C GLY A 31 -8.82 -10.94 -0.47
N ASP A 32 -7.53 -10.87 -0.79
CA ASP A 32 -6.46 -11.45 0.03
C ASP A 32 -6.01 -10.54 1.17
N GLY A 33 -6.50 -9.30 1.19
CA GLY A 33 -6.21 -8.29 2.20
C GLY A 33 -5.02 -7.38 1.84
N MET A 34 -4.44 -7.55 0.66
CA MET A 34 -3.34 -6.76 0.12
C MET A 34 -3.71 -6.23 -1.26
N VAL A 35 -3.06 -5.17 -1.72
CA VAL A 35 -3.23 -4.67 -3.09
C VAL A 35 -1.96 -4.91 -3.87
N SER A 36 -2.03 -5.82 -4.84
CA SER A 36 -0.92 -6.08 -5.76
C SER A 36 -0.74 -4.93 -6.76
N LEU A 37 0.44 -4.80 -7.37
CA LEU A 37 0.68 -3.78 -8.41
C LEU A 37 -0.34 -3.86 -9.55
N ALA A 38 -0.70 -5.06 -9.99
CA ALA A 38 -1.69 -5.27 -11.07
C ALA A 38 -3.10 -4.79 -10.68
N GLU A 39 -3.46 -4.97 -9.41
CA GLU A 39 -4.72 -4.51 -8.84
C GLU A 39 -4.72 -2.99 -8.67
N LEU A 40 -3.63 -2.43 -8.15
CA LEU A 40 -3.46 -0.99 -8.05
C LEU A 40 -3.48 -0.32 -9.43
N GLN A 41 -2.88 -0.93 -10.46
CA GLN A 41 -2.94 -0.44 -11.84
C GLN A 41 -4.33 -0.53 -12.45
N SER A 42 -5.18 -1.45 -11.99
CA SER A 42 -6.57 -1.55 -12.44
C SER A 42 -7.41 -0.37 -11.96
N VAL A 43 -7.13 0.15 -10.76
CA VAL A 43 -7.80 1.35 -10.21
C VAL A 43 -7.08 2.64 -10.62
N LEU A 44 -5.76 2.64 -10.58
CA LEU A 44 -4.87 3.76 -10.85
C LEU A 44 -3.88 3.40 -11.95
N PRO A 45 -4.28 3.45 -13.24
CA PRO A 45 -3.39 3.10 -14.36
C PRO A 45 -2.19 4.05 -14.52
N MET A 46 -2.16 5.16 -13.78
CA MET A 46 -1.02 6.09 -13.72
C MET A 46 0.06 5.68 -12.71
N ILE A 47 -0.18 4.67 -11.88
CA ILE A 47 0.81 4.15 -10.95
C ILE A 47 1.92 3.44 -11.71
N THR A 48 3.16 3.77 -11.38
CA THR A 48 4.34 3.05 -11.85
C THR A 48 4.81 2.06 -10.79
N GLU A 49 5.57 1.06 -11.21
CA GLU A 49 6.21 0.10 -10.30
C GLU A 49 7.12 0.79 -9.28
N GLU A 50 7.84 1.84 -9.68
CA GLU A 50 8.63 2.66 -8.76
C GLU A 50 7.79 3.35 -7.67
N ALA A 51 6.62 3.88 -8.04
CA ALA A 51 5.71 4.49 -7.07
C ALA A 51 5.08 3.43 -6.16
N PHE A 52 4.76 2.25 -6.70
CA PHE A 52 4.32 1.10 -5.92
C PHE A 52 5.37 0.69 -4.89
N THR A 53 6.63 0.47 -5.31
CA THR A 53 7.75 0.15 -4.41
C THR A 53 8.04 1.27 -3.40
N GLN A 54 7.67 2.52 -3.71
CA GLN A 54 7.79 3.63 -2.76
C GLN A 54 6.75 3.52 -1.64
N MET A 55 5.60 2.92 -1.91
CA MET A 55 4.51 2.67 -0.96
C MET A 55 4.65 1.33 -0.24
N ASP A 56 5.17 0.31 -0.93
CA ASP A 56 5.50 -1.03 -0.42
C ASP A 56 6.83 -0.94 0.34
N VAL A 57 6.74 -0.50 1.60
CA VAL A 57 7.88 -0.28 2.47
C VAL A 57 8.44 -1.61 2.97
N ASN A 58 7.58 -2.64 3.12
CA ASN A 58 7.99 -3.96 3.55
C ASN A 58 8.60 -4.81 2.41
N ALA A 59 8.37 -4.41 1.15
CA ALA A 59 8.82 -5.07 -0.08
C ALA A 59 8.31 -6.53 -0.19
N ASP A 60 7.10 -6.81 0.31
CA ASP A 60 6.45 -8.12 0.21
C ASP A 60 5.76 -8.29 -1.16
N GLY A 61 5.65 -7.23 -1.96
CA GLY A 61 5.08 -7.25 -3.30
C GLY A 61 3.59 -6.90 -3.34
N GLY A 62 3.02 -6.47 -2.21
CA GLY A 62 1.65 -6.03 -2.02
C GLY A 62 1.62 -4.80 -1.12
N LEU A 63 0.60 -3.96 -1.26
CA LEU A 63 0.32 -2.91 -0.28
C LEU A 63 -0.70 -3.42 0.73
N ASP A 64 -0.28 -3.56 1.97
CA ASP A 64 -1.16 -3.84 3.09
C ASP A 64 -2.02 -2.62 3.45
N ALA A 65 -3.04 -2.84 4.29
CA ALA A 65 -3.91 -1.80 4.83
C ALA A 65 -3.16 -0.60 5.44
N ASP A 66 -2.06 -0.89 6.15
CA ASP A 66 -1.25 0.13 6.82
C ASP A 66 -0.45 0.96 5.81
N GLU A 67 0.05 0.33 4.75
CA GLU A 67 0.83 1.00 3.69
C GLU A 67 -0.07 1.87 2.81
N ILE A 68 -1.28 1.41 2.51
CA ILE A 68 -2.28 2.23 1.83
C ILE A 68 -2.69 3.43 2.70
N ALA A 69 -2.85 3.23 4.01
CA ALA A 69 -3.14 4.33 4.95
C ALA A 69 -2.00 5.36 4.99
N MET A 70 -0.76 4.90 5.03
CA MET A 70 0.43 5.75 4.95
C MET A 70 0.46 6.53 3.63
N ALA A 71 0.18 5.87 2.50
CA ALA A 71 0.15 6.50 1.18
C ALA A 71 -0.99 7.52 1.04
N GLN A 72 -2.16 7.26 1.62
CA GLN A 72 -3.26 8.22 1.68
C GLN A 72 -2.92 9.43 2.56
N SER A 73 -2.34 9.19 3.73
CA SER A 73 -1.89 10.26 4.64
C SER A 73 -0.77 11.10 4.03
N ALA A 74 0.05 10.50 3.16
CA ALA A 74 1.06 11.18 2.36
C ALA A 74 0.49 11.91 1.13
N GLY A 75 -0.81 11.75 0.82
CA GLY A 75 -1.47 12.31 -0.37
C GLY A 75 -1.05 11.65 -1.68
N LEU A 76 -0.46 10.45 -1.62
CA LEU A 76 -0.05 9.65 -2.79
C LEU A 76 -1.22 8.84 -3.36
N LEU A 77 -2.17 8.45 -2.51
CA LEU A 77 -3.41 7.80 -2.91
C LEU A 77 -4.59 8.70 -2.54
N PRO A 78 -5.63 8.80 -3.40
CA PRO A 78 -6.86 9.45 -3.01
C PRO A 78 -7.49 8.65 -1.87
N ALA A 79 -7.58 9.25 -0.68
CA ALA A 79 -8.53 8.78 0.30
C ALA A 79 -9.90 9.12 -0.29
N ASN A 80 -10.67 8.11 -0.69
CA ASN A 80 -12.09 8.31 -0.95
C ASN A 80 -12.75 8.71 0.38
N GLU A 81 -12.79 10.03 0.63
CA GLU A 81 -13.55 10.65 1.71
C GLU A 81 -15.05 10.43 1.44
N GLY A 82 -15.56 9.27 1.84
CA GLY A 82 -16.98 8.94 1.87
C GLY A 82 -17.50 8.85 3.29
#